data_AF-A0A7S3KD98-F1
#
_entry.id   AF-A0A7S3KD98-F1
#
_cell.length_a   1.000
_cell.length_b   1.000
_cell.length_c   1.000
_cell.angle_alpha   90.00
_cell.angle_beta   90.00
_cell.angle_gamma   90.00
#
_symmetry.space_group_name_H-M   'P 1'
#
loop_
_entity.id
_entity.type
_entity.pdbx_description
1 polymer ?
#
loop_
_entity_poly.entity_id
_entity_poly.type
_entity_poly.pdbx_seq_one_letter_code
_entity_poly.pdbx_strand_id
1 'polypeptide(L)'
;MAPVICGWEFFPKWKGAVSGVIVAGFGFGSFIFGFISIAIANPDGEKPDHPVPGGKIFSPTSPVSSNAPKMIRINAAIWAGLLFISLFMMNKKKKAQVPHGILDTPSDSERKINRSDDPRLTQTSRRGQNNIEIYEPHLSEAFRDYRLYYIWVLILLSSSYPYFIAANFKTYEEIDLHDDRFITLVGSLGAVTNGLSRGVWATLQDLFGFKIVFMC
;
A
#
# COMPACT_ATOMS: atom_id res chain seq x y z
N MET A 1 5.67 1.84 7.24
CA MET A 1 6.39 0.85 6.40
C MET A 1 6.69 -0.48 7.10
N ALA A 2 6.64 -0.57 8.44
CA ALA A 2 6.87 -1.82 9.17
C ALA A 2 6.10 -3.06 8.64
N PRO A 3 4.77 -3.02 8.37
CA PRO A 3 4.05 -4.20 7.88
C PRO A 3 4.48 -4.64 6.48
N VAL A 4 4.87 -3.68 5.62
CA VAL A 4 5.37 -3.97 4.26
C VAL A 4 6.71 -4.70 4.33
N ILE A 5 7.64 -4.21 5.15
CA ILE A 5 8.95 -4.84 5.35
C ILE A 5 8.79 -6.25 5.92
N CYS A 6 7.96 -6.43 6.95
CA CYS A 6 7.68 -7.75 7.50
C CYS A 6 7.10 -8.67 6.40
N GLY A 7 6.13 -8.18 5.63
CA GLY A 7 5.54 -8.93 4.53
C GLY A 7 6.57 -9.39 3.48
N TRP A 8 7.54 -8.54 3.12
CA TRP A 8 8.61 -8.89 2.18
C TRP A 8 9.54 -10.01 2.71
N GLU A 9 9.76 -10.08 4.03
CA GLU A 9 10.56 -11.16 4.64
C GLU A 9 9.85 -12.52 4.58
N PHE A 10 8.52 -12.53 4.68
CA PHE A 10 7.71 -13.74 4.55
C PHE A 10 7.50 -14.14 3.08
N PHE A 11 7.37 -13.18 2.17
CA PHE A 11 7.06 -13.40 0.76
C PHE A 11 8.05 -12.68 -0.17
N PRO A 12 9.31 -13.14 -0.25
CA PRO A 12 10.38 -12.42 -0.96
C PRO A 12 10.21 -12.38 -2.49
N LYS A 13 9.41 -13.29 -3.07
CA LYS A 13 9.12 -13.34 -4.52
C LYS A 13 7.93 -12.48 -4.93
N TRP A 14 7.08 -12.08 -3.98
CA TRP A 14 5.79 -11.42 -4.22
C TRP A 14 5.70 -10.10 -3.45
N LYS A 15 6.78 -9.31 -3.50
CA LYS A 15 6.93 -8.08 -2.72
C LYS A 15 5.92 -7.02 -3.16
N GLY A 16 5.68 -6.91 -4.46
CA GLY A 16 4.65 -6.05 -5.06
C GLY A 16 3.27 -6.46 -4.58
N ALA A 17 2.86 -7.72 -4.79
CA ALA A 17 1.54 -8.22 -4.39
C ALA A 17 1.25 -7.99 -2.90
N VAL A 18 2.21 -8.28 -2.02
CA VAL A 18 2.07 -8.05 -0.57
C VAL A 18 1.91 -6.57 -0.24
N SER A 19 2.72 -5.71 -0.86
CA SER A 19 2.58 -4.25 -0.69
C SER A 19 1.22 -3.79 -1.21
N GLY A 20 0.79 -4.31 -2.35
CA GLY A 20 -0.50 -4.01 -2.98
C GLY A 20 -1.67 -4.36 -2.08
N VAL A 21 -1.67 -5.55 -1.47
CA VAL A 21 -2.72 -5.98 -0.52
C VAL A 21 -2.73 -5.11 0.73
N ILE A 22 -1.57 -4.82 1.31
CA ILE A 22 -1.48 -3.97 2.51
C ILE A 22 -2.00 -2.55 2.21
N VAL A 23 -1.59 -1.98 1.07
CA VAL A 23 -1.95 -0.61 0.69
C VAL A 23 -3.39 -0.55 0.14
N ALA A 24 -3.95 -1.64 -0.39
CA ALA A 24 -5.36 -1.72 -0.80
C ALA A 24 -6.33 -1.45 0.36
N GLY A 25 -5.91 -1.73 1.61
CA GLY A 25 -6.67 -1.38 2.81
C GLY A 25 -6.99 0.11 2.92
N PHE A 26 -6.15 1.00 2.35
CA PHE A 26 -6.45 2.43 2.29
C PHE A 26 -7.67 2.73 1.41
N GLY A 27 -7.76 2.09 0.23
CA GLY A 27 -8.86 2.27 -0.72
C GLY A 27 -10.17 1.65 -0.24
N PHE A 28 -10.12 0.42 0.27
CA PHE A 28 -11.32 -0.23 0.85
C PHE A 28 -11.76 0.41 2.17
N GLY A 29 -10.82 0.96 2.94
CA GLY A 29 -11.11 1.66 4.18
C GLY A 29 -12.06 2.84 3.98
N SER A 30 -11.83 3.68 2.96
CA SER A 30 -12.72 4.83 2.70
C SER A 30 -14.15 4.41 2.36
N PHE A 31 -14.33 3.30 1.65
CA PHE A 31 -15.65 2.73 1.37
C PHE A 31 -16.36 2.30 2.67
N ILE A 32 -15.72 1.45 3.48
CA ILE A 32 -16.32 0.93 4.72
C ILE A 32 -16.59 2.05 5.73
N PHE A 33 -15.58 2.89 5.99
CA PHE A 33 -15.70 3.98 6.95
C PHE A 33 -16.62 5.09 6.45
N GLY A 34 -16.86 5.21 5.14
CA GLY A 34 -17.89 6.09 4.58
C GLY A 34 -19.28 5.74 5.11
N PHE A 35 -19.68 4.47 5.00
CA PHE A 35 -20.98 4.01 5.53
C PHE A 35 -21.08 4.12 7.05
N ILE A 36 -20.02 3.75 7.78
CA ILE A 36 -19.99 3.89 9.25
C ILE A 36 -20.16 5.36 9.64
N SER A 37 -19.46 6.25 8.96
CA SER A 37 -19.51 7.69 9.24
C SER A 37 -20.91 8.27 8.98
N ILE A 38 -21.53 7.91 7.85
CA ILE A 38 -22.90 8.33 7.52
C ILE A 38 -23.90 7.78 8.54
N ALA A 39 -23.81 6.50 8.88
CA ALA A 39 -24.73 5.86 9.83
C ALA A 39 -24.69 6.50 11.23
N ILE A 40 -23.55 7.08 11.63
CA ILE A 40 -23.40 7.77 12.93
C ILE A 40 -23.78 9.25 12.83
N ALA A 41 -23.31 9.95 11.78
CA ALA A 41 -23.49 11.39 11.66
C ALA A 41 -24.90 11.76 11.16
N ASN A 42 -25.42 11.01 10.19
CA ASN A 42 -26.69 11.29 9.51
C ASN A 42 -27.55 10.03 9.37
N PRO A 43 -28.05 9.46 10.49
CA PRO A 43 -28.87 8.25 10.45
C PRO A 43 -30.19 8.44 9.70
N ASP A 44 -30.75 9.65 9.75
CA ASP A 44 -32.06 9.97 9.17
C ASP A 44 -31.96 10.49 7.71
N GLY A 45 -30.75 10.59 7.16
CA GLY A 45 -30.53 10.98 5.76
C GLY A 45 -30.92 12.44 5.45
N GLU A 46 -30.77 13.35 6.41
CA GLU A 46 -31.01 14.78 6.22
C GLU A 46 -30.12 15.35 5.11
N LYS A 47 -30.62 16.38 4.40
CA LYS A 47 -29.88 17.07 3.34
C LYS A 47 -29.32 18.40 3.84
N PRO A 48 -28.18 18.88 3.28
CA PRO A 48 -27.66 20.21 3.58
C PRO A 48 -28.67 21.32 3.27
N ASP A 49 -28.90 22.20 4.23
CA ASP A 49 -29.94 23.25 4.21
C ASP A 49 -29.38 24.67 4.27
N HIS A 50 -28.14 24.85 4.76
CA HIS A 50 -27.53 26.16 4.96
C HIS A 50 -26.64 26.56 3.76
N PRO A 51 -26.97 27.63 3.00
CA PRO A 51 -26.16 28.06 1.86
C PRO A 51 -24.84 28.71 2.31
N VAL A 52 -23.76 28.42 1.59
CA VAL A 52 -22.43 29.03 1.74
C VAL A 52 -21.82 29.31 0.36
N PRO A 53 -20.84 30.21 0.23
CA PRO A 53 -20.11 30.39 -1.02
C PRO A 53 -19.50 29.05 -1.47
N GLY A 54 -19.96 28.49 -2.60
CA GLY A 54 -19.52 27.20 -3.12
C GLY A 54 -20.33 25.97 -2.65
N GLY A 55 -21.57 26.15 -2.16
CA GLY A 55 -22.53 25.05 -2.01
C GLY A 55 -23.47 25.17 -0.81
N LYS A 56 -23.94 24.03 -0.30
CA LYS A 56 -24.76 23.94 0.92
C LYS A 56 -24.06 23.08 1.96
N ILE A 57 -24.11 23.51 3.22
CA ILE A 57 -23.65 22.74 4.38
C ILE A 57 -24.82 22.43 5.31
N PHE A 58 -24.62 21.49 6.23
CA PHE A 58 -25.56 21.26 7.31
C PHE A 58 -25.55 22.46 8.26
N SER A 59 -26.73 22.97 8.62
CA SER A 59 -26.86 24.05 9.61
C SER A 59 -26.14 23.68 10.93
N PRO A 60 -25.48 24.63 11.62
CA PRO A 60 -24.84 24.35 12.91
C PRO A 60 -25.78 23.81 13.98
N THR A 61 -27.08 24.08 13.85
CA THR A 61 -28.12 23.61 14.77
C THR A 61 -28.71 22.26 14.40
N SER A 62 -28.34 21.67 13.25
CA SER A 62 -28.89 20.39 12.82
C SER A 62 -28.38 19.22 13.69
N PRO A 63 -29.16 18.14 13.83
CA PRO A 63 -28.71 16.91 14.48
C PRO A 63 -27.42 16.38 13.86
N VAL A 64 -27.27 16.47 12.53
CA VAL A 64 -26.09 16.02 11.78
C VAL A 64 -24.82 16.72 12.26
N SER A 65 -24.87 18.04 12.43
CA SER A 65 -23.74 18.85 12.92
C SER A 65 -23.38 18.49 14.36
N SER A 66 -24.38 18.22 15.21
CA SER A 66 -24.17 17.82 16.60
C SER A 66 -23.57 16.40 16.74
N ASN A 67 -23.85 15.51 15.78
CA ASN A 67 -23.35 14.15 15.75
C ASN A 67 -21.92 14.05 15.19
N ALA A 68 -21.44 15.04 14.44
CA ALA A 68 -20.12 15.01 13.81
C ALA A 68 -18.95 14.77 14.80
N PRO A 69 -18.88 15.42 15.98
CA PRO A 69 -17.84 15.09 16.97
C PRO A 69 -17.92 13.66 17.49
N LYS A 70 -19.14 13.12 17.66
CA LYS A 70 -19.38 11.72 18.10
C LYS A 70 -18.90 10.74 17.04
N MET A 71 -19.21 10.99 15.76
CA MET A 71 -18.71 10.22 14.62
C MET A 71 -17.18 10.15 14.61
N ILE A 72 -16.50 11.29 14.75
CA ILE A 72 -15.03 11.35 14.76
C ILE A 72 -14.46 10.53 15.93
N ARG A 73 -15.03 10.66 17.14
CA ARG A 73 -14.58 9.90 18.33
C ARG A 73 -14.74 8.39 18.16
N ILE A 74 -15.87 7.94 17.61
CA ILE A 74 -16.12 6.51 17.37
C ILE A 74 -15.17 5.98 16.31
N ASN A 75 -14.97 6.70 15.20
CA ASN A 75 -13.99 6.33 14.18
C ASN A 75 -12.56 6.25 14.77
N ALA A 76 -12.17 7.22 15.59
CA ALA A 76 -10.87 7.18 16.28
C ALA A 76 -10.73 5.95 17.19
N ALA A 77 -11.79 5.58 17.92
CA ALA A 77 -11.79 4.37 18.76
C ALA A 77 -11.64 3.09 17.94
N ILE A 78 -12.34 2.99 16.80
CA ILE A 78 -12.21 1.85 15.87
C ILE A 78 -10.77 1.77 15.33
N TRP A 79 -10.20 2.89 14.92
CA TRP A 79 -8.82 2.94 14.42
C TRP A 79 -7.80 2.56 15.49
N ALA A 80 -7.98 3.02 16.73
CA ALA A 80 -7.14 2.61 17.86
C ALA A 80 -7.22 1.10 18.11
N GLY A 81 -8.42 0.51 18.05
CA GLY A 81 -8.61 -0.95 18.17
C GLY A 81 -7.92 -1.73 17.05
N LEU A 82 -8.09 -1.31 15.80
CA LEU A 82 -7.42 -1.93 14.64
C LEU A 82 -5.89 -1.83 14.74
N LEU A 83 -5.37 -0.69 15.20
CA LEU A 83 -3.93 -0.52 15.44
C LEU A 83 -3.43 -1.45 16.55
N PHE A 84 -4.18 -1.58 17.64
CA PHE A 84 -3.81 -2.48 18.74
C PHE A 84 -3.77 -3.94 18.27
N ILE A 85 -4.78 -4.38 17.52
CA ILE A 85 -4.81 -5.72 16.90
C ILE A 85 -3.62 -5.89 15.95
N SER A 86 -3.35 -4.90 15.09
CA SER A 86 -2.23 -4.94 14.15
C SER A 86 -0.88 -5.07 14.86
N LEU A 87 -0.68 -4.33 15.94
CA LEU A 87 0.54 -4.41 16.76
C LEU A 87 0.70 -5.80 17.40
N PHE A 88 -0.39 -6.38 17.89
CA PHE A 88 -0.38 -7.72 18.48
C PHE A 88 -0.10 -8.82 17.44
N MET A 89 -0.62 -8.67 16.22
CA MET A 89 -0.45 -9.66 15.15
C MET A 89 0.89 -9.55 14.40
N MET A 90 1.55 -8.39 14.43
CA MET A 90 2.81 -8.18 13.72
C MET A 90 3.95 -8.97 14.36
N ASN A 91 4.33 -10.07 13.71
CA ASN A 91 5.51 -10.84 14.04
C ASN A 91 6.57 -10.66 12.95
N LYS A 92 7.80 -10.35 13.35
CA LYS A 92 8.95 -10.43 12.43
C LYS A 92 9.32 -11.89 12.21
N LYS A 93 9.74 -12.24 11.00
CA LYS A 93 10.30 -13.56 10.75
C LYS A 93 11.59 -13.67 11.56
N LYS A 94 11.68 -14.66 12.47
CA LYS A 94 12.96 -14.96 13.12
C LYS A 94 13.94 -15.29 11.99
N LYS A 95 15.01 -14.48 11.83
CA LYS A 95 16.10 -14.81 10.92
C LYS A 95 16.56 -16.21 11.35
N ALA A 96 16.45 -17.20 10.45
CA ALA A 96 17.06 -18.48 10.70
C ALA A 96 18.55 -18.20 10.92
N GLN A 97 19.03 -18.37 12.15
CA GLN A 97 20.45 -18.53 12.39
C GLN A 97 20.82 -19.77 11.60
N VAL A 98 21.39 -19.56 10.41
CA VAL A 98 22.28 -20.57 9.86
C VAL A 98 23.38 -20.68 10.92
N PRO A 99 23.58 -21.85 11.56
CA PRO A 99 24.65 -22.01 12.52
C PRO A 99 25.94 -21.57 11.85
N HIS A 100 26.59 -20.55 12.41
CA HIS A 100 27.99 -20.30 12.10
C HIS A 100 28.77 -21.52 12.63
N GLY A 101 28.94 -22.52 11.78
CA GLY A 101 29.71 -23.72 12.07
C GLY A 101 28.95 -25.03 11.95
N ILE A 102 28.42 -25.36 10.77
CA ILE A 102 28.44 -26.74 10.23
C ILE A 102 28.59 -26.64 8.70
N LEU A 103 29.78 -26.30 8.24
CA LEU A 103 30.31 -26.94 7.05
C LEU A 103 31.43 -27.82 7.58
N ASP A 104 31.16 -29.12 7.62
CA ASP A 104 32.19 -30.14 7.63
C ASP A 104 33.27 -29.69 6.65
N THR A 105 34.48 -29.46 7.16
CA THR A 105 35.68 -29.53 6.33
C THR A 105 35.60 -30.89 5.64
N PRO A 106 35.50 -30.98 4.31
CA PRO A 106 35.66 -32.26 3.65
C PRO A 106 37.11 -32.65 3.97
N SER A 107 37.27 -33.70 4.78
CA SER A 107 38.56 -34.34 4.98
C SER A 107 39.25 -34.49 3.62
N ASP A 108 40.55 -34.19 3.56
CA ASP A 108 41.39 -34.22 2.36
C ASP A 108 41.36 -35.55 1.56
N SER A 109 40.63 -36.55 2.06
CA SER A 109 40.33 -37.86 1.50
C SER A 109 39.49 -37.83 0.21
N GLU A 110 38.49 -36.94 0.08
CA GLU A 110 37.56 -36.97 -1.07
C GLU A 110 38.03 -36.17 -2.29
N ARG A 111 39.07 -35.34 -2.12
CA ARG A 111 39.58 -34.42 -3.16
C ARG A 111 40.34 -35.13 -4.29
N LYS A 112 40.57 -36.45 -4.19
CA LYS A 112 41.36 -37.21 -5.18
C LYS A 112 40.58 -38.00 -6.22
N ILE A 113 39.26 -38.21 -6.06
CA ILE A 113 38.56 -39.23 -6.88
C ILE A 113 37.81 -38.66 -8.10
N ASN A 114 37.31 -37.43 -8.08
CA ASN A 114 36.51 -36.91 -9.21
C ASN A 114 37.22 -35.77 -9.94
N ARG A 115 38.32 -36.12 -10.61
CA ARG A 115 38.95 -35.29 -11.64
C ARG A 115 38.26 -35.58 -12.97
N SER A 116 37.09 -34.97 -13.18
CA SER A 116 36.48 -34.82 -14.51
C SER A 116 36.25 -33.33 -14.73
N ASP A 117 37.19 -32.73 -15.47
CA ASP A 117 37.25 -31.31 -15.79
C ASP A 117 36.18 -30.94 -16.82
N ASP A 118 34.96 -30.60 -16.37
CA ASP A 118 34.02 -29.80 -17.17
C ASP A 118 33.89 -28.37 -16.60
N PRO A 119 34.55 -27.37 -17.22
CA PRO A 119 34.51 -25.97 -16.78
C PRO A 119 33.13 -25.32 -16.87
N ARG A 120 32.18 -25.89 -17.63
CA ARG A 120 30.89 -25.24 -17.93
C ARG A 120 29.88 -25.39 -16.80
N LEU A 121 29.78 -26.55 -16.18
CA LEU A 121 28.88 -26.83 -15.05
C LEU A 121 29.25 -26.03 -13.79
N THR A 122 30.55 -25.74 -13.62
CA THR A 122 31.07 -24.99 -12.47
C THR A 122 30.77 -23.48 -12.56
N GLN A 123 30.65 -22.93 -13.78
CA GLN A 123 30.30 -21.52 -13.98
C GLN A 123 28.79 -21.26 -13.87
N THR A 124 27.93 -22.18 -14.34
CA THR A 124 26.47 -21.99 -14.26
C THR A 124 25.96 -22.03 -12.81
N SER A 125 26.53 -22.88 -11.96
CA SER A 125 26.13 -22.95 -10.54
C SER A 125 26.60 -21.75 -9.70
N ARG A 126 27.77 -21.16 -10.01
CA ARG A 126 28.26 -19.99 -9.25
C ARG A 126 27.45 -18.71 -9.51
N ARG A 127 26.75 -18.60 -10.65
CA ARG A 127 25.97 -17.39 -10.99
C ARG A 127 24.62 -17.31 -10.27
N GLY A 128 24.09 -18.43 -9.76
CA GLY A 128 22.77 -18.50 -9.12
C GLY A 128 22.78 -18.31 -7.61
N GLN A 129 23.95 -18.20 -6.98
CA GLN A 129 24.12 -18.30 -5.53
C GLN A 129 24.92 -17.14 -4.94
N ASN A 130 24.69 -15.94 -5.47
CA ASN A 130 25.03 -14.73 -4.74
C ASN A 130 23.98 -14.55 -3.66
N ASN A 131 24.39 -14.70 -2.40
CA ASN A 131 23.64 -14.27 -1.24
C ASN A 131 23.10 -12.86 -1.51
N ILE A 132 21.77 -12.71 -1.56
CA ILE A 132 21.13 -11.39 -1.58
C ILE A 132 21.26 -10.85 -0.17
N GLU A 133 22.45 -10.36 0.17
CA GLU A 133 22.62 -9.46 1.29
C GLU A 133 21.83 -8.20 0.93
N ILE A 134 20.72 -7.97 1.63
CA ILE A 134 19.86 -6.80 1.41
C ILE A 134 20.71 -5.60 1.85
N TYR A 135 21.38 -4.95 0.91
CA TYR A 135 22.09 -3.70 1.15
C TYR A 135 21.07 -2.65 1.61
N GLU A 136 21.08 -2.33 2.90
CA GLU A 136 20.31 -1.22 3.46
C GLU A 136 21.20 0.03 3.40
N PRO A 137 21.03 0.92 2.39
CA PRO A 137 21.84 2.12 2.31
C PRO A 137 21.60 2.98 3.55
N HIS A 138 22.67 3.53 4.12
CA HIS A 138 22.55 4.53 5.16
C HIS A 138 21.77 5.75 4.63
N LEU A 139 20.94 6.38 5.47
CA LEU A 139 20.02 7.46 5.03
C LEU A 139 20.75 8.58 4.26
N SER A 140 21.96 8.94 4.69
CA SER A 140 22.77 9.97 4.02
C SER A 140 23.26 9.57 2.63
N GLU A 141 23.46 8.27 2.38
CA GLU A 141 23.85 7.75 1.07
C GLU A 141 22.67 7.72 0.11
N ALA A 142 21.47 7.39 0.61
CA ALA A 142 20.25 7.39 -0.19
C ALA A 142 19.94 8.78 -0.77
N PHE A 143 20.13 9.86 0.00
CA PHE A 143 19.91 11.24 -0.48
C PHE A 143 20.95 11.71 -1.50
N ARG A 144 22.08 11.04 -1.60
CA ARG A 144 23.13 11.36 -2.57
C ARG A 144 22.90 10.68 -3.92
N ASP A 145 22.06 9.65 -3.97
CA ASP A 145 21.72 8.93 -5.21
C ASP A 145 20.73 9.74 -6.06
N TYR A 146 21.12 10.01 -7.30
CA TYR A 146 20.31 10.73 -8.28
C TYR A 146 19.01 9.96 -8.63
N ARG A 147 18.99 8.63 -8.48
CA ARG A 147 17.81 7.78 -8.72
C ARG A 147 16.65 8.10 -7.79
N LEU A 148 16.95 8.54 -6.56
CA LEU A 148 15.94 8.94 -5.59
C LEU A 148 15.12 10.13 -6.11
N TYR A 149 15.80 11.14 -6.66
CA TYR A 149 15.15 12.33 -7.20
C TYR A 149 14.26 12.02 -8.41
N TYR A 150 14.67 11.09 -9.29
CA TYR A 150 13.80 10.63 -10.37
C TYR A 150 12.50 9.99 -9.85
N ILE A 151 12.58 9.13 -8.83
CA ILE A 151 11.40 8.52 -8.22
C ILE A 151 10.51 9.59 -7.57
N TRP A 152 11.08 10.60 -6.91
CA TRP A 152 10.31 11.68 -6.29
C TRP A 152 9.56 12.52 -7.33
N VAL A 153 10.23 12.89 -8.41
CA VAL A 153 9.60 13.64 -9.52
C VAL A 153 8.49 12.80 -10.15
N LEU A 154 8.72 11.51 -10.37
CA LEU A 154 7.69 10.59 -10.88
C LEU A 154 6.49 10.49 -9.94
N ILE A 155 6.70 10.35 -8.63
CA ILE A 155 5.61 10.32 -7.63
C ILE A 155 4.84 11.64 -7.63
N LEU A 156 5.53 12.78 -7.64
CA LEU A 156 4.90 14.09 -7.63
C LEU A 156 4.03 14.31 -8.87
N LEU A 157 4.58 14.07 -10.06
CA LEU A 157 3.87 14.25 -11.32
C LEU A 157 2.68 13.29 -11.44
N SER A 158 2.88 12.00 -11.14
CA SER A 158 1.82 11.00 -11.23
C SER A 158 0.71 11.19 -10.20
N SER A 159 1.03 11.72 -9.01
CA SER A 159 0.04 11.91 -7.95
C SER A 159 -0.76 13.21 -8.09
N SER A 160 -0.24 14.21 -8.80
CA SER A 160 -0.86 15.53 -8.88
C SER A 160 -2.25 15.50 -9.53
N TYR A 161 -2.41 14.78 -10.64
CA TYR A 161 -3.68 14.73 -11.38
C TYR A 161 -4.80 13.99 -10.61
N PRO A 162 -4.58 12.78 -10.06
CA PRO A 162 -5.61 12.10 -9.26
C PRO A 162 -6.09 12.92 -8.05
N TYR A 163 -5.18 13.59 -7.34
CA TYR A 163 -5.56 14.43 -6.20
C TYR A 163 -6.33 15.69 -6.63
N PHE A 164 -5.96 16.29 -7.77
CA PHE A 164 -6.69 17.42 -8.33
C PHE A 164 -8.14 17.04 -8.69
N ILE A 165 -8.34 15.91 -9.38
CA ILE A 165 -9.68 15.42 -9.73
C ILE A 165 -10.47 15.09 -8.46
N ALA A 166 -9.88 14.39 -7.49
CA ALA A 166 -10.56 14.04 -6.24
C ALA A 166 -10.98 15.27 -5.42
N ALA A 167 -10.16 16.33 -5.40
CA ALA A 167 -10.47 17.56 -4.67
C ALA A 167 -11.62 18.35 -5.32
N ASN A 168 -11.76 18.30 -6.65
CA ASN A 168 -12.75 19.06 -7.40
C ASN A 168 -13.97 18.22 -7.82
N PHE A 169 -14.02 16.94 -7.46
CA PHE A 169 -15.05 16.01 -7.91
C PHE A 169 -16.49 16.52 -7.61
N LYS A 170 -16.70 17.12 -6.43
CA LYS A 170 -18.00 17.70 -6.04
C LYS A 170 -18.36 18.96 -6.83
N THR A 171 -17.37 19.74 -7.27
CA THR A 171 -17.60 20.98 -8.03
C THR A 171 -18.11 20.68 -9.44
N TYR A 172 -17.68 19.58 -10.06
CA TYR A 172 -18.16 19.18 -11.38
C TYR A 172 -19.63 18.73 -11.38
N GLU A 173 -20.13 18.30 -10.21
CA GLU A 173 -21.47 17.76 -10.04
C GLU A 173 -22.53 18.87 -9.95
N GLU A 174 -22.23 19.95 -9.21
CA GLU A 174 -23.13 21.11 -9.01
C GLU A 174 -23.51 21.81 -10.33
N ILE A 175 -22.74 21.59 -11.39
CA ILE A 175 -22.95 22.21 -12.71
C ILE A 175 -23.93 21.43 -13.59
N ASP A 176 -24.07 20.09 -13.44
CA ASP A 176 -24.75 19.28 -14.49
C ASP A 176 -25.54 18.04 -13.99
N LEU A 177 -25.40 17.58 -12.73
CA LEU A 177 -26.11 16.38 -12.24
C LEU A 177 -26.66 16.55 -10.82
N HIS A 178 -27.99 16.44 -10.67
CA HIS A 178 -28.69 16.69 -9.40
C HIS A 178 -29.11 15.41 -8.65
N ASP A 179 -28.50 14.25 -8.95
CA ASP A 179 -28.87 12.94 -8.36
C ASP A 179 -27.84 12.41 -7.33
N ASP A 180 -28.20 12.53 -6.05
CA ASP A 180 -27.40 12.08 -4.90
C ASP A 180 -27.02 10.58 -4.97
N ARG A 181 -27.85 9.76 -5.64
CA ARG A 181 -27.62 8.32 -5.79
C ARG A 181 -26.48 8.03 -6.75
N PHE A 182 -26.38 8.81 -7.83
CA PHE A 182 -25.32 8.67 -8.81
C PHE A 182 -23.95 8.94 -8.18
N ILE A 183 -23.84 10.00 -7.37
CA ILE A 183 -22.61 10.37 -6.65
C ILE A 183 -22.16 9.25 -5.72
N THR A 184 -23.11 8.73 -4.94
CA THR A 184 -22.83 7.68 -3.96
C THR A 184 -22.31 6.43 -4.66
N LEU A 185 -22.87 6.09 -5.84
CA LEU A 185 -22.43 4.96 -6.65
C LEU A 185 -21.05 5.21 -7.28
N VAL A 186 -20.80 6.38 -7.86
CA VAL A 186 -19.50 6.72 -8.46
C VAL A 186 -18.40 6.79 -7.40
N GLY A 187 -18.68 7.39 -6.24
CA GLY A 187 -17.75 7.44 -5.11
C GLY A 187 -17.46 6.05 -4.55
N SER A 188 -18.48 5.20 -4.42
CA SER A 188 -18.34 3.81 -3.99
C SER A 188 -17.51 2.97 -4.98
N LEU A 189 -17.83 3.06 -6.27
CA LEU A 189 -17.12 2.37 -7.33
C LEU A 189 -15.67 2.86 -7.42
N GLY A 190 -15.44 4.17 -7.27
CA GLY A 190 -14.13 4.78 -7.21
C GLY A 190 -13.29 4.25 -6.05
N ALA A 191 -13.87 4.13 -4.85
CA ALA A 191 -13.19 3.59 -3.68
C ALA A 191 -12.82 2.11 -3.85
N VAL A 192 -13.75 1.28 -4.34
CA VAL A 192 -13.49 -0.15 -4.62
C VAL A 192 -12.43 -0.31 -5.70
N THR A 193 -12.52 0.46 -6.78
CA THR A 193 -11.53 0.45 -7.87
C THR A 193 -10.17 0.93 -7.38
N ASN A 194 -10.10 1.93 -6.50
CA ASN A 194 -8.85 2.39 -5.88
C ASN A 194 -8.20 1.28 -5.03
N GLY A 195 -9.00 0.51 -4.29
CA GLY A 195 -8.50 -0.64 -3.53
C GLY A 195 -7.98 -1.76 -4.43
N LEU A 196 -8.79 -2.22 -5.38
CA LEU A 196 -8.46 -3.34 -6.27
C LEU A 196 -7.28 -3.05 -7.20
N SER A 197 -7.24 -1.86 -7.80
CA SER A 197 -6.18 -1.48 -8.74
C SER A 197 -4.79 -1.55 -8.10
N ARG A 198 -4.65 -1.25 -6.81
CA ARG A 198 -3.38 -1.38 -6.06
C ARG A 198 -2.90 -2.83 -5.98
N GLY A 199 -3.80 -3.77 -5.71
CA GLY A 199 -3.46 -5.19 -5.69
C GLY A 199 -3.08 -5.71 -7.07
N VAL A 200 -3.88 -5.36 -8.08
CA VAL A 200 -3.65 -5.78 -9.48
C VAL A 200 -2.33 -5.23 -10.00
N TRP A 201 -2.11 -3.92 -9.94
CA TRP A 201 -0.91 -3.28 -10.52
C TRP A 201 0.36 -3.69 -9.79
N ALA A 202 0.30 -3.84 -8.46
CA ALA A 202 1.47 -4.30 -7.71
C ALA A 202 1.81 -5.78 -7.99
N THR A 203 0.80 -6.62 -8.28
CA THR A 203 1.03 -8.01 -8.72
C THR A 203 1.58 -8.06 -10.15
N LEU A 204 1.05 -7.24 -11.05
CA LEU A 204 1.60 -7.10 -12.41
C LEU A 204 3.06 -6.65 -12.38
N GLN A 205 3.42 -5.75 -11.48
CA GLN A 205 4.80 -5.31 -11.29
C GLN A 205 5.73 -6.46 -10.87
N ASP A 206 5.27 -7.41 -10.06
CA ASP A 206 6.05 -8.60 -9.71
C ASP A 206 6.25 -9.55 -10.92
N LEU A 207 5.27 -9.61 -11.82
CA LEU A 207 5.29 -10.52 -12.98
C LEU A 207 6.06 -9.97 -14.18
N PHE A 208 5.83 -8.71 -14.54
CA PHE A 208 6.35 -8.09 -15.76
C PHE A 208 7.51 -7.11 -15.49
N GLY A 209 7.78 -6.80 -14.23
CA GLY A 209 8.81 -5.86 -13.82
C GLY A 209 8.39 -4.39 -13.93
N PHE A 210 9.07 -3.54 -13.18
CA PHE A 210 8.71 -2.12 -12.99
C PHE A 210 8.61 -1.32 -14.29
N LYS A 211 9.56 -1.48 -15.22
CA LYS A 211 9.64 -0.62 -16.42
C LYS A 211 8.46 -0.80 -17.36
N ILE A 212 8.04 -2.03 -17.59
CA ILE A 212 6.92 -2.34 -18.51
C ILE A 212 5.63 -1.84 -17.88
N VAL A 213 5.39 -2.19 -16.61
CA VAL A 213 4.15 -1.86 -15.90
C VAL A 213 3.99 -0.36 -15.63
N PHE A 214 5.09 0.37 -15.51
CA PHE A 214 5.03 1.83 -15.32
C PHE A 214 4.84 2.61 -16.64
N MET A 215 5.21 2.02 -17.78
CA MET A 215 5.06 2.66 -19.10
C MET A 215 3.73 2.34 -19.79
N CYS A 216 3.00 1.33 -19.32
CA CYS A 216 1.62 1.02 -19.71
C CYS A 216 0.63 1.86 -18.91
#